data_AF-A0A9W8BK88-F1
#
_entry.id   AF-A0A9W8BK88-F1
#
_cell.length_a   1.000
_cell.length_b   1.000
_cell.length_c   1.000
_cell.angle_alpha   90.00
_cell.angle_beta   90.00
_cell.angle_gamma   90.00
#
_symmetry.space_group_name_H-M   'P 1'
#
loop_
_entity.id
_entity.type
_entity.pdbx_description
1 polymer ?
#
loop_
_entity_poly.entity_id
_entity_poly.type
_entity_poly.pdbx_seq_one_letter_code
_entity_poly.pdbx_strand_id
1 'polypeptide(L)'
;MLARTTSSRLGAACTAASAAIQKRSHRPQLRGFFTALISRTAASEAASPTPQPPKSIAAHGTVLKGLNIYKEGKDPVALKDEDYPEWLWTLLDEVPEAAKSEREQQRLQRSRAIKEANFMKSKKK
;
A
#
# COMPACT_ATOMS: atom_id res chain seq x y z
N MET A 1 54.40 -10.29 -9.71
CA MET A 1 54.03 -11.21 -10.80
C MET A 1 52.69 -11.84 -10.44
N LEU A 2 51.60 -11.41 -11.06
CA LEU A 2 50.84 -12.14 -12.12
C LEU A 2 50.06 -13.31 -11.50
N ALA A 3 48.73 -13.44 -11.62
CA ALA A 3 47.90 -13.16 -12.79
C ALA A 3 46.45 -12.81 -12.41
N ARG A 4 45.88 -11.90 -13.20
CA ARG A 4 44.45 -11.57 -13.22
C ARG A 4 43.75 -12.56 -14.16
N THR A 5 42.78 -13.30 -13.66
CA THR A 5 41.96 -14.20 -14.50
C THR A 5 40.79 -13.43 -15.09
N THR A 6 40.93 -13.03 -16.36
CA THR A 6 39.84 -12.46 -17.17
C THR A 6 38.99 -13.59 -17.73
N SER A 7 37.84 -13.88 -17.11
CA SER A 7 36.83 -14.75 -17.73
C SER A 7 35.92 -13.90 -18.61
N SER A 8 36.17 -13.99 -19.91
CA SER A 8 35.35 -13.50 -21.01
C SER A 8 33.95 -14.13 -20.94
N ARG A 9 32.91 -13.31 -20.82
CA ARG A 9 31.53 -13.75 -21.09
C ARG A 9 31.08 -13.12 -22.40
N LEU A 10 30.94 -14.00 -23.38
CA LEU A 10 30.39 -13.77 -24.71
C LEU A 10 29.01 -13.10 -24.62
N GLY A 11 28.83 -12.05 -25.40
CA GLY A 11 27.59 -11.32 -25.53
C GLY A 11 26.53 -12.15 -26.24
N ALA A 12 25.36 -12.28 -25.61
CA ALA A 12 24.13 -12.68 -26.28
C ALA A 12 23.39 -11.41 -26.69
N ALA A 13 23.44 -11.08 -27.98
CA ALA A 13 22.60 -10.06 -28.59
C ALA A 13 21.22 -10.68 -28.87
N CYS A 14 20.24 -10.41 -28.00
CA CYS A 14 18.83 -10.64 -28.31
C CYS A 14 18.29 -9.42 -29.05
N THR A 15 17.95 -9.63 -30.32
CA THR A 15 17.23 -8.67 -31.17
C THR A 15 15.82 -8.47 -30.62
N ALA A 16 15.54 -7.25 -30.16
CA ALA A 16 14.23 -6.84 -29.70
C ALA A 16 13.28 -6.64 -30.90
N ALA A 17 12.20 -7.42 -30.96
CA ALA A 17 11.06 -7.15 -31.81
C ALA A 17 10.29 -5.94 -31.24
N SER A 18 10.35 -4.81 -31.94
CA SER A 18 9.55 -3.63 -31.62
C SER A 18 8.09 -3.86 -31.98
N ALA A 19 7.27 -4.25 -31.00
CA ALA A 19 5.82 -4.18 -31.09
C ALA A 19 5.34 -2.81 -30.60
N ALA A 20 4.85 -1.99 -31.53
CA ALA A 20 4.28 -0.68 -31.25
C ALA A 20 2.93 -0.83 -30.52
N ILE A 21 2.89 -0.51 -29.23
CA ILE A 21 1.66 -0.47 -28.43
C ILE A 21 0.98 0.89 -28.65
N GLN A 22 -0.13 0.87 -29.37
CA GLN A 22 -0.97 2.02 -29.68
C GLN A 22 -1.77 2.44 -28.43
N LYS A 23 -1.43 3.60 -27.87
CA LYS A 23 -2.07 4.16 -26.66
C LYS A 23 -3.49 4.63 -26.97
N ARG A 24 -4.50 3.79 -26.72
CA ARG A 24 -5.91 4.24 -26.71
C ARG A 24 -6.22 4.96 -25.40
N SER A 25 -6.09 6.28 -25.41
CA SER A 25 -6.58 7.19 -24.37
C SER A 25 -8.11 7.07 -24.26
N HIS A 26 -8.60 6.35 -23.24
CA HIS A 26 -10.01 6.41 -22.85
C HIS A 26 -10.13 7.37 -21.66
N ARG A 27 -10.81 8.50 -21.90
CA ARG A 27 -11.14 9.53 -20.92
C ARG A 27 -12.45 9.13 -20.23
N PRO A 28 -12.47 8.79 -18.93
CA PRO A 28 -13.73 8.56 -18.23
C PRO A 28 -14.42 9.91 -17.95
N GLN A 29 -15.68 9.99 -18.35
CA GLN A 29 -16.58 11.11 -18.11
C GLN A 29 -16.90 11.21 -16.62
N LEU A 30 -16.58 12.33 -15.99
CA LEU A 30 -16.93 12.62 -14.60
C LEU A 30 -18.45 12.84 -14.49
N ARG A 31 -19.18 11.86 -13.95
CA ARG A 31 -20.57 12.04 -13.50
C ARG A 31 -20.53 12.69 -12.12
N GLY A 32 -21.02 13.92 -12.05
CA GLY A 32 -21.18 14.67 -10.81
C GLY A 32 -22.17 14.01 -9.87
N PHE A 33 -21.82 13.95 -8.60
CA PHE A 33 -22.71 13.55 -7.52
C PHE A 33 -23.22 14.82 -6.84
N PHE A 34 -24.53 15.06 -6.94
CA PHE A 34 -25.25 16.08 -6.18
C PHE A 34 -25.24 15.69 -4.70
N THR A 35 -24.65 16.51 -3.84
CA THR A 35 -24.80 16.39 -2.38
C THR A 35 -25.95 17.26 -1.91
N ALA A 36 -27.05 16.62 -1.53
CA ALA A 36 -28.21 17.26 -0.91
C ALA A 36 -27.87 17.74 0.50
N LEU A 37 -28.31 18.96 0.80
CA LEU A 37 -28.22 19.66 2.07
C LEU A 37 -29.14 18.99 3.11
N ILE A 38 -28.58 18.43 4.19
CA ILE A 38 -29.34 17.92 5.33
C ILE A 38 -29.14 18.90 6.50
N SER A 39 -30.18 19.70 6.77
CA SER A 39 -30.32 20.47 8.01
C SER A 39 -30.46 19.52 9.20
N ARG A 40 -29.62 19.69 10.24
CA ARG A 40 -29.80 19.03 11.54
C ARG A 40 -30.18 20.06 12.59
N THR A 41 -31.34 19.81 13.20
CA THR A 41 -31.88 20.54 14.35
C THR A 41 -31.07 20.24 15.60
N ALA A 42 -30.84 21.28 16.41
CA ALA A 42 -30.17 21.22 17.70
C ALA A 42 -31.16 20.84 18.82
N ALA A 43 -30.75 19.94 19.73
CA ALA A 43 -31.23 19.89 21.12
C ALA A 43 -30.37 18.95 22.01
N SER A 44 -29.75 19.55 23.03
CA SER A 44 -29.60 19.09 24.43
C SER A 44 -28.71 17.89 24.83
N GLU A 45 -27.56 18.25 25.44
CA GLU A 45 -27.04 17.83 26.76
C GLU A 45 -26.90 16.32 27.12
N ALA A 46 -25.64 15.83 27.18
CA ALA A 46 -25.08 15.00 28.26
C ALA A 46 -23.61 14.68 27.98
N ALA A 47 -22.70 15.07 28.88
CA ALA A 47 -21.27 14.78 28.78
C ALA A 47 -20.99 13.30 29.08
N SER A 48 -20.51 12.58 28.06
CA SER A 48 -19.96 11.22 28.13
C SER A 48 -18.64 11.19 27.33
N PRO A 49 -17.68 10.29 27.64
CA PRO A 49 -16.32 10.36 27.09
C PRO A 49 -16.34 10.42 25.56
N THR A 50 -15.48 11.28 25.02
CA THR A 50 -15.38 11.64 23.62
C THR A 50 -15.53 10.41 22.72
N PRO A 51 -16.54 10.36 21.81
CA PRO A 51 -16.70 9.22 20.91
C PRO A 51 -15.51 9.20 19.97
N GLN A 52 -14.55 8.32 20.25
CA GLN A 52 -13.53 7.98 19.27
C GLN A 52 -14.24 7.39 18.05
N PRO A 53 -13.79 7.73 16.83
CA PRO A 53 -14.33 7.10 15.64
C PRO A 53 -14.20 5.56 15.81
N PRO A 54 -15.18 4.80 15.30
CA PRO A 54 -15.12 3.34 15.39
C PRO A 54 -13.79 2.85 14.77
N LYS A 55 -13.06 2.00 15.51
CA LYS A 55 -11.75 1.48 15.08
C LYS A 55 -11.89 0.63 13.81
N SER A 56 -13.02 -0.05 13.66
CA SER A 56 -13.32 -0.92 12.51
C SER A 56 -14.54 -0.45 11.70
N ILE A 57 -14.51 -0.74 10.40
CA ILE A 57 -15.64 -0.55 9.47
C ILE A 57 -16.59 -1.76 9.53
N ALA A 58 -16.07 -2.94 9.88
CA ALA A 58 -16.84 -4.18 9.97
C ALA A 58 -17.30 -4.40 11.42
N ALA A 59 -18.60 -4.26 11.65
CA ALA A 59 -19.18 -4.55 12.96
C ALA A 59 -19.04 -6.04 13.32
N HIS A 60 -18.98 -6.33 14.62
CA HIS A 60 -19.01 -7.68 15.16
C HIS A 60 -20.15 -8.50 14.52
N GLY A 61 -19.83 -9.72 14.08
CA GLY A 61 -20.80 -10.62 13.43
C GLY A 61 -20.90 -10.47 11.91
N THR A 62 -20.12 -9.56 11.30
CA THR A 62 -20.08 -9.43 9.83
C THR A 62 -19.39 -10.65 9.21
N VAL A 63 -20.07 -11.35 8.30
CA VAL A 63 -19.49 -12.46 7.54
C VAL A 63 -18.56 -11.90 6.46
N LEU A 64 -17.27 -12.24 6.54
CA LEU A 64 -16.26 -11.78 5.59
C LEU A 64 -16.24 -12.68 4.36
N LYS A 65 -17.07 -12.31 3.37
CA LYS A 65 -17.27 -13.09 2.15
C LYS A 65 -15.99 -13.18 1.32
N GLY A 66 -15.69 -14.39 0.84
CA GLY A 66 -14.60 -14.62 -0.12
C GLY A 66 -13.21 -14.74 0.49
N LEU A 67 -13.11 -14.85 1.81
CA LEU A 67 -11.85 -15.18 2.50
C LEU A 67 -11.60 -16.70 2.53
N ASN A 68 -12.65 -17.50 2.56
CA ASN A 68 -12.50 -18.94 2.59
C ASN A 68 -12.07 -19.49 1.21
N ILE A 69 -10.95 -20.20 1.19
CA ILE A 69 -10.40 -20.87 0.00
C ILE A 69 -10.80 -22.35 -0.11
N TYR A 70 -11.36 -22.93 0.95
CA TYR A 70 -11.72 -24.34 1.02
C TYR A 70 -13.17 -24.57 0.56
N LYS A 71 -13.43 -25.69 -0.11
CA LYS A 71 -14.76 -26.02 -0.64
C LYS A 71 -15.81 -26.28 0.44
N GLU A 72 -15.39 -26.81 1.58
CA GLU A 72 -16.27 -27.13 2.73
C GLU A 72 -16.12 -26.14 3.89
N GLY A 73 -15.36 -25.06 3.68
CA GLY A 73 -15.15 -24.04 4.70
C GLY A 73 -16.33 -23.07 4.79
N LYS A 74 -16.53 -22.50 5.98
CA LYS A 74 -17.41 -21.34 6.18
C LYS A 74 -16.57 -20.06 6.13
N ASP A 75 -17.15 -18.99 5.61
CA ASP A 75 -16.52 -17.68 5.67
C ASP A 75 -16.32 -17.25 7.15
N PRO A 76 -15.14 -16.74 7.51
CA PRO A 76 -14.89 -16.29 8.87
C PRO A 76 -15.78 -15.09 9.21
N VAL A 77 -16.24 -15.05 10.45
CA VAL A 77 -17.08 -13.97 10.97
C VAL A 77 -16.19 -13.01 11.75
N ALA A 78 -16.40 -11.71 11.56
CA ALA A 78 -15.69 -10.67 12.31
C ALA A 78 -16.02 -10.77 13.82
N LEU A 79 -14.99 -10.82 14.65
CA LEU A 79 -15.07 -10.74 16.10
C LEU A 79 -15.21 -9.28 16.55
N LYS A 80 -15.23 -9.03 17.87
CA LYS A 80 -15.26 -7.67 18.40
C LYS A 80 -13.87 -7.06 18.24
N ASP A 81 -13.81 -5.74 18.15
CA ASP A 81 -12.54 -5.00 17.99
C ASP A 81 -11.53 -5.29 19.13
N GLU A 82 -12.01 -5.66 20.32
CA GLU A 82 -11.21 -5.98 21.51
C GLU A 82 -10.62 -7.40 21.49
N ASP A 83 -11.24 -8.33 20.74
CA ASP A 83 -10.75 -9.70 20.61
C ASP A 83 -9.56 -9.78 19.62
N TYR A 84 -9.33 -8.71 18.87
CA TYR A 84 -8.20 -8.59 17.98
C TYR A 84 -6.98 -8.02 18.73
N PRO A 85 -5.78 -8.58 18.48
CA PRO A 85 -4.56 -8.04 19.07
C PRO A 85 -4.31 -6.57 18.71
N GLU A 86 -3.73 -5.81 19.64
CA GLU A 86 -3.50 -4.36 19.48
C GLU A 86 -2.62 -4.00 18.28
N TRP A 87 -1.71 -4.90 17.87
CA TRP A 87 -0.85 -4.66 16.71
C TRP A 87 -1.63 -4.41 15.42
N LEU A 88 -2.85 -4.95 15.29
CA LEU A 88 -3.69 -4.78 14.10
C LEU A 88 -4.02 -3.32 13.83
N TRP A 89 -4.28 -2.57 14.89
CA TRP A 89 -4.71 -1.17 14.83
C TRP A 89 -3.53 -0.23 14.51
N THR A 90 -2.32 -0.60 14.93
CA THR A 90 -1.10 0.17 14.65
C THR A 90 -0.57 0.03 13.22
N LEU A 91 -1.14 -0.86 12.38
CA LEU A 91 -0.63 -1.13 11.03
C LEU A 91 -0.83 0.02 10.04
N LEU A 92 -1.88 0.81 10.24
CA LEU A 92 -2.23 1.93 9.35
C LEU A 92 -1.54 3.22 9.75
N ASP A 93 -0.93 3.25 10.94
CA ASP A 93 -0.22 4.43 11.43
C ASP A 93 1.07 4.65 10.64
N GLU A 94 1.30 5.89 10.22
CA GLU A 94 2.53 6.24 9.51
C GLU A 94 3.72 6.17 10.48
N VAL A 95 4.59 5.17 10.28
CA VAL A 95 5.84 5.08 11.03
C VAL A 95 6.82 6.14 10.52
N PRO A 96 7.18 7.15 11.34
CA PRO A 96 8.12 8.18 10.91
C PRO A 96 9.48 7.53 10.60
N GLU A 97 10.23 8.09 9.64
CA GLU A 97 11.49 7.47 9.18
C GLU A 97 12.50 7.25 10.33
N ALA A 98 12.46 8.09 11.35
CA ALA A 98 13.31 7.97 12.54
C ALA A 98 12.91 6.81 13.47
N ALA A 99 11.63 6.41 13.48
CA ALA A 99 11.13 5.29 14.29
C ALA A 99 11.20 3.94 13.55
N LYS A 100 11.60 3.94 12.27
CA LYS A 100 11.80 2.70 11.49
C LYS A 100 12.97 1.91 12.08
N SER A 101 12.86 0.59 12.01
CA SER A 101 13.93 -0.30 12.45
C SER A 101 15.23 -0.04 11.68
N GLU A 102 16.39 -0.36 12.27
CA GLU A 102 17.70 -0.17 11.61
C GLU A 102 17.73 -0.86 10.23
N ARG A 103 17.16 -2.07 10.15
CA ARG A 103 17.04 -2.83 8.90
C ARG A 103 16.26 -2.09 7.83
N GLU A 104 15.18 -1.40 8.20
CA GLU A 104 14.39 -0.59 7.27
C GLU A 104 15.15 0.66 6.88
N GLN A 105 15.78 1.36 7.83
CA GLN A 105 16.61 2.54 7.53
C GLN A 105 17.71 2.20 6.51
N GLN A 106 18.41 1.08 6.69
CA GLN A 106 19.41 0.59 5.72
C GLN A 106 18.80 0.33 4.33
N ARG A 107 17.57 -0.24 4.26
CA ARG A 107 16.85 -0.43 2.99
C ARG A 107 16.50 0.91 2.33
N LEU A 108 16.02 1.89 3.09
CA LEU A 108 15.72 3.23 2.57
C LEU A 108 16.97 3.91 2.04
N GLN A 109 18.07 3.88 2.79
CA GLN A 109 19.35 4.45 2.38
C GLN A 109 19.88 3.80 1.10
N ARG A 110 19.87 2.46 1.02
CA ARG A 110 20.24 1.74 -0.20
C ARG A 110 19.36 2.12 -1.39
N SER A 111 18.05 2.24 -1.18
CA SER A 111 17.12 2.67 -2.23
C SER A 111 17.43 4.10 -2.72
N ARG A 112 17.71 5.03 -1.80
CA ARG A 112 18.07 6.43 -2.12
C ARG A 112 19.37 6.50 -2.93
N ALA A 113 20.42 5.82 -2.48
CA ALA A 113 21.71 5.79 -3.17
C ALA A 113 21.60 5.24 -4.61
N ILE A 114 20.82 4.16 -4.81
CA ILE A 114 20.59 3.60 -6.15
C ILE A 114 19.82 4.59 -7.03
N LYS A 115 18.77 5.23 -6.49
CA LYS A 115 17.99 6.24 -7.23
C LYS A 115 18.86 7.43 -7.64
N GLU A 116 19.70 7.92 -6.73
CA GLU A 116 20.63 9.02 -6.99
C GLU A 116 21.69 8.64 -8.04
N ALA A 117 22.29 7.45 -7.92
CA ALA A 117 23.25 6.97 -8.90
C ALA A 117 22.63 6.82 -10.30
N ASN A 118 21.41 6.28 -10.39
CA ASN A 118 20.66 6.18 -11.64
C ASN A 118 20.31 7.56 -12.22
N PHE A 119 19.91 8.50 -11.36
CA PHE A 119 19.64 9.88 -11.75
C PHE A 119 20.89 10.57 -12.29
N MET A 120 22.01 10.49 -11.58
CA MET A 120 23.30 11.07 -12.01
C MET A 120 23.79 10.45 -13.31
N LYS A 121 23.59 9.14 -13.49
CA LYS A 121 23.90 8.44 -14.74
C LYS A 121 23.01 8.90 -15.90
N SER A 122 21.72 9.18 -15.65
CA SER A 122 20.80 9.67 -16.69
C SER A 122 21.08 11.11 -17.13
N LYS A 123 21.69 11.94 -16.27
CA LYS A 123 22.10 13.31 -16.58
C LYS A 123 23.40 13.42 -17.39
N LYS A 124 24.23 12.37 -17.42
CA LYS A 124 25.52 12.35 -18.12
C LYS A 124 25.38 11.98 -19.61
N LYS A 125 24.30 12.40 -20.27
CA LYS A 125 24.03 12.11 -21.68
C LYS A 125 24.05 13.38 -22.50
#